data_AF-A0A9W8VJ25-F1
#
_entry.id   AF-A0A9W8VJ25-F1
#
_cell.length_a   1.000
_cell.length_b   1.000
_cell.length_c   1.000
_cell.angle_alpha   90.00
_cell.angle_beta   90.00
_cell.angle_gamma   90.00
#
_symmetry.space_group_name_H-M   'P 1'
#
loop_
_entity.id
_entity.type
_entity.pdbx_description
1 polymer ?
#
loop_
_entity_poly.entity_id
_entity_poly.type
_entity_poly.pdbx_seq_one_letter_code
_entity_poly.pdbx_strand_id
1 'polypeptide(L)'
;MDQAASTNLLDQHNKLIFEILRSYRDLMNCATVHGMDSNNKNDFEAQDNKLNFKDPETMAAAGIRMQRKFDQLYDNIKQLLALSRTIKELWVFGAPDRTDAHRQEKEERIDRDVTDVSRLLDNLDANSMRALAERCGGTWEPQGEAAPAPTAAATAAASSSEPTATTGN
;
A
#
# COMPACT_ATOMS: atom_id res chain seq x y z
N MET A 1 9.73 -16.91 10.51
CA MET A 1 10.59 -16.39 9.42
C MET A 1 10.71 -14.87 9.62
N ASP A 2 11.26 -14.45 10.75
CA ASP A 2 11.01 -13.11 11.32
C ASP A 2 12.13 -12.09 11.06
N GLN A 3 13.26 -12.57 10.53
CA GLN A 3 14.47 -11.76 10.40
C GLN A 3 14.43 -10.80 9.18
N ALA A 4 13.59 -11.08 8.18
CA ALA A 4 13.49 -10.29 6.95
C ALA A 4 12.79 -8.93 7.17
N ALA A 5 11.75 -8.89 7.99
CA ALA A 5 11.03 -7.64 8.29
C ALA A 5 11.88 -6.72 9.20
N SER A 6 12.57 -7.28 10.20
CA SER A 6 13.46 -6.51 11.06
C SER A 6 14.70 -6.00 10.33
N THR A 7 15.25 -6.78 9.39
CA THR A 7 16.39 -6.34 8.56
C THR A 7 15.97 -5.25 7.58
N ASN A 8 14.76 -5.30 7.01
CA ASN A 8 14.25 -4.25 6.14
C ASN A 8 14.05 -2.91 6.88
N LEU A 9 13.51 -2.96 8.10
CA LEU A 9 13.28 -1.77 8.92
C LEU A 9 14.60 -1.10 9.36
N LEU A 10 15.59 -1.92 9.74
CA LEU A 10 16.91 -1.46 10.14
C LEU A 10 17.68 -0.87 8.95
N ASP A 11 17.55 -1.48 7.77
CA ASP A 11 18.13 -0.95 6.53
C ASP A 11 17.48 0.39 6.14
N GLN A 12 16.16 0.49 6.25
CA GLN A 12 15.43 1.75 6.01
C GLN A 12 15.83 2.85 7.00
N HIS A 13 16.00 2.51 8.28
CA HIS A 13 16.50 3.44 9.30
C HIS A 13 17.91 3.94 8.96
N ASN A 14 18.83 3.04 8.62
CA ASN A 14 20.22 3.42 8.28
C ASN A 14 20.28 4.27 7.01
N LYS A 15 19.47 3.94 6.01
CA LYS A 15 19.32 4.75 4.79
C LYS A 15 18.83 6.15 5.11
N LEU A 16 17.81 6.30 5.96
CA LEU A 16 17.28 7.61 6.36
C LEU A 16 18.31 8.45 7.11
N ILE A 17 19.06 7.85 8.04
CA ILE A 17 20.15 8.56 8.75
C ILE A 17 21.21 9.03 7.77
N PHE A 18 21.63 8.17 6.84
CA PHE A 18 22.61 8.55 5.81
C PHE A 18 22.11 9.72 4.96
N GLU A 19 20.86 9.68 4.51
CA GLU A 19 20.24 10.75 3.72
C GLU A 19 20.10 12.06 4.51
N ILE A 20 19.80 12.00 5.81
CA ILE A 20 19.77 13.18 6.71
C ILE A 20 21.16 13.80 6.81
N LEU A 21 22.18 13.01 7.14
CA LEU A 21 23.56 13.50 7.29
C LEU A 21 24.10 14.05 5.96
N ARG A 22 23.79 13.37 4.85
CA ARG A 22 24.15 13.80 3.49
C ARG A 22 23.47 15.12 3.13
N SER A 23 22.15 15.24 3.37
CA SER A 23 21.39 16.46 3.12
C SER A 23 21.92 17.63 3.95
N TYR A 24 22.20 17.41 5.23
CA TYR A 24 22.76 18.42 6.13
C TYR A 24 24.16 18.90 5.68
N ARG A 25 25.03 17.97 5.27
CA ARG A 25 26.33 18.33 4.70
C ARG A 25 26.19 19.12 3.40
N ASP A 26 25.33 18.68 2.50
CA ASP A 26 25.07 19.39 1.24
C ASP A 26 24.49 20.79 1.49
N LEU A 27 23.64 20.93 2.51
CA LEU A 27 23.09 22.19 2.98
C LEU A 27 24.19 23.11 3.53
N MET A 28 25.09 22.60 4.37
CA MET A 28 26.22 23.39 4.88
C MET A 28 27.16 23.80 3.76
N ASN A 29 27.45 22.92 2.80
CA ASN A 29 28.20 23.30 1.60
C ASN A 29 27.49 24.38 0.79
N CYS A 30 26.15 24.38 0.73
CA CYS A 30 25.44 25.51 0.14
C CYS A 30 25.65 26.74 1.03
N ALA A 31 25.42 26.71 2.34
CA ALA A 31 25.54 27.90 3.17
C ALA A 31 26.95 28.53 3.19
N THR A 32 28.01 27.73 3.33
CA THR A 32 29.38 28.22 3.46
C THR A 32 29.97 28.71 2.14
N VAL A 33 29.49 28.20 1.01
CA VAL A 33 29.91 28.66 -0.32
C VAL A 33 29.29 30.03 -0.67
N HIS A 34 28.20 30.44 0.00
CA HIS A 34 27.51 31.71 -0.28
C HIS A 34 27.75 32.81 0.77
N GLY A 35 28.71 32.62 1.68
CA GLY A 35 29.02 33.56 2.76
C GLY A 35 30.28 34.42 2.57
N MET A 36 30.99 34.31 1.44
CA MET A 36 32.21 35.07 1.21
C MET A 36 31.86 36.48 0.68
N ASP A 37 32.03 37.46 1.55
CA ASP A 37 31.85 38.89 1.27
C ASP A 37 32.84 39.38 0.22
N SER A 38 32.32 39.98 -0.86
CA SER A 38 33.10 40.61 -1.93
C SER A 38 33.89 41.85 -1.46
N ASN A 39 33.62 42.40 -0.28
CA ASN A 39 34.21 43.67 0.17
C ASN A 39 35.52 43.52 0.93
N ASN A 40 35.90 42.32 1.37
CA ASN A 40 37.13 42.10 2.13
C ASN A 40 38.25 41.54 1.25
N LYS A 41 38.93 42.44 0.55
CA LYS A 41 39.99 42.14 -0.44
C LYS A 41 41.26 41.48 0.15
N ASN A 42 41.31 41.29 1.47
CA ASN A 42 42.49 40.80 2.20
C ASN A 42 42.32 39.37 2.75
N ASP A 43 41.18 38.71 2.54
CA ASP A 43 41.01 37.32 2.96
C ASP A 43 41.59 36.37 1.89
N PHE A 44 42.87 36.02 2.08
CA PHE A 44 43.65 35.14 1.20
C PHE A 44 43.00 33.76 0.98
N GLU A 45 42.16 33.30 1.90
CA GLU A 45 41.41 32.04 1.79
C GLU A 45 40.24 32.10 0.78
N ALA A 46 39.78 33.31 0.39
CA ALA A 46 38.77 33.48 -0.65
C ALA A 46 39.34 33.32 -2.07
N GLN A 47 40.67 33.34 -2.23
CA GLN A 47 41.31 33.35 -3.54
C GLN A 47 41.64 31.94 -4.06
N ASP A 48 41.87 30.98 -3.16
CA ASP A 48 42.28 29.61 -3.53
C ASP A 48 41.08 28.68 -3.73
N ASN A 49 39.97 28.91 -3.03
CA ASN A 49 38.69 28.28 -3.33
C ASN A 49 37.95 29.12 -4.38
N LYS A 50 38.10 28.77 -5.67
CA LYS A 50 37.47 29.42 -6.84
C LYS A 50 35.93 29.31 -6.88
N LEU A 51 35.26 29.65 -5.79
CA LEU A 51 33.80 29.79 -5.69
C LEU A 51 33.42 31.26 -5.42
N ASN A 52 34.24 32.19 -5.90
CA ASN A 52 33.89 33.60 -5.99
C ASN A 52 32.72 33.76 -6.97
N PHE A 53 31.52 33.84 -6.42
CA PHE A 53 30.27 33.93 -7.15
C PHE A 53 29.99 35.39 -7.49
N LYS A 54 30.55 35.83 -8.61
CA LYS A 54 30.40 37.19 -9.11
C LYS A 54 29.01 37.44 -9.74
N ASP A 55 28.27 36.37 -10.06
CA ASP A 55 27.02 36.43 -10.81
C ASP A 55 25.78 36.31 -9.90
N PRO A 56 24.82 37.25 -9.98
CA PRO A 56 23.60 37.20 -9.16
C PRO A 56 22.69 36.01 -9.51
N GLU A 57 22.72 35.55 -10.76
CA GLU A 57 21.95 34.37 -11.20
C GLU A 57 22.39 33.11 -10.48
N THR A 58 23.69 32.98 -10.27
CA THR A 58 24.25 31.82 -9.63
C THR A 58 23.89 31.86 -8.14
N MET A 59 23.93 33.05 -7.48
CA MET A 59 23.46 33.24 -6.07
C MET A 59 21.98 32.85 -5.90
N ALA A 60 21.13 33.19 -6.87
CA ALA A 60 19.73 32.78 -6.84
C ALA A 60 19.59 31.24 -6.97
N ALA A 61 20.34 30.61 -7.87
CA ALA A 61 20.34 29.15 -8.03
C ALA A 61 20.80 28.41 -6.76
N ALA A 62 21.75 29.01 -6.04
CA ALA A 62 22.21 28.56 -4.75
C ALA A 62 21.16 28.64 -3.65
N GLY A 63 20.42 29.75 -3.55
CA GLY A 63 19.29 29.89 -2.63
C GLY A 63 18.20 28.84 -2.90
N ILE A 64 17.87 28.61 -4.18
CA ILE A 64 16.91 27.56 -4.59
C ILE A 64 17.42 26.16 -4.23
N ARG A 65 18.73 25.90 -4.39
CA ARG A 65 19.35 24.63 -4.00
C ARG A 65 19.30 24.43 -2.49
N MET A 66 19.56 25.48 -1.70
CA MET A 66 19.46 25.45 -0.25
C MET A 66 18.04 25.12 0.23
N GLN A 67 17.04 25.78 -0.34
CA GLN A 67 15.63 25.53 -0.02
C GLN A 67 15.24 24.08 -0.32
N ARG A 68 15.60 23.55 -1.50
CA ARG A 68 15.32 22.15 -1.86
C ARG A 68 15.97 21.16 -0.88
N LYS A 69 17.17 21.47 -0.37
CA LYS A 69 17.87 20.62 0.61
C LYS A 69 17.20 20.65 1.98
N PHE A 70 16.65 21.80 2.40
CA PHE A 70 15.80 21.86 3.59
C PHE A 70 14.53 21.03 3.45
N ASP A 71 13.84 21.11 2.31
CA ASP A 71 12.64 20.32 2.07
C ASP A 71 12.94 18.82 2.10
N GLN A 72 14.06 18.40 1.49
CA GLN A 72 14.54 17.02 1.53
C GLN A 72 14.88 16.56 2.96
N LEU A 73 15.54 17.40 3.76
CA LEU A 73 15.86 17.10 5.15
C LEU A 73 14.58 16.90 5.99
N TYR A 74 13.61 17.80 5.82
CA TYR A 74 12.34 17.75 6.51
C TYR A 74 11.55 16.49 6.17
N ASP A 75 11.51 16.09 4.90
CA ASP A 75 10.84 14.85 4.48
C ASP A 75 11.53 13.61 5.06
N ASN A 76 12.86 13.55 5.05
CA ASN A 76 13.60 12.46 5.66
C ASN A 76 13.33 12.32 7.18
N ILE A 77 13.22 13.45 7.89
CA ILE A 77 12.86 13.46 9.32
C ILE A 77 11.43 12.97 9.54
N LYS A 78 10.48 13.37 8.69
CA LYS A 78 9.11 12.83 8.72
C LYS A 78 9.08 11.33 8.51
N GLN A 79 9.83 10.83 7.54
CA GLN A 79 9.93 9.39 7.27
C GLN A 79 10.55 8.65 8.46
N LEU A 80 11.54 9.23 9.14
CA LEU A 80 12.12 8.67 10.36
C LEU A 80 11.10 8.64 11.52
N LEU A 81 10.30 9.69 11.69
CA LEU A 81 9.21 9.73 12.66
C LEU A 81 8.12 8.69 12.34
N ALA A 82 7.75 8.53 11.07
CA ALA A 82 6.82 7.49 10.63
C ALA A 82 7.37 6.09 10.94
N LEU A 83 8.65 5.84 10.67
CA LEU A 83 9.32 4.59 11.02
C LEU A 83 9.34 4.35 12.55
N SER A 84 9.56 5.40 13.35
CA SER A 84 9.46 5.28 14.81
C SER A 84 8.05 4.92 15.27
N ARG A 85 7.02 5.40 14.57
CA ARG A 85 5.63 5.04 14.82
C ARG A 85 5.36 3.58 14.47
N THR A 86 5.85 3.09 13.33
CA THR A 86 5.69 1.67 12.97
C THR A 86 6.42 0.75 13.94
N ILE A 87 7.61 1.13 14.44
CA ILE A 87 8.28 0.41 15.53
C ILE A 87 7.40 0.38 16.78
N LYS A 88 6.82 1.51 17.19
CA LYS A 88 5.92 1.55 18.35
C LYS A 88 4.67 0.72 18.14
N GLU A 89 4.11 0.73 16.93
CA GLU A 89 2.96 -0.11 16.57
C GLU A 89 3.35 -1.60 16.63
N LEU A 90 4.53 -2.00 16.15
CA LEU A 90 5.06 -3.36 16.32
C LEU A 90 5.23 -3.74 17.80
N TRP A 91 5.62 -2.80 18.66
CA TRP A 91 5.74 -3.04 20.10
C TRP A 91 4.38 -3.16 20.80
N VAL A 92 3.40 -2.33 20.42
CA VAL A 92 2.07 -2.28 21.04
C VAL A 92 1.16 -3.41 20.54
N PHE A 93 1.19 -3.68 19.23
CA PHE A 93 0.32 -4.66 18.57
C PHE A 93 1.02 -6.00 18.31
N GLY A 94 2.34 -6.08 18.49
CA GLY A 94 3.12 -7.25 18.09
C GLY A 94 3.41 -7.27 16.58
N ALA A 95 4.16 -8.27 16.12
CA ALA A 95 4.39 -8.47 14.68
C ALA A 95 3.02 -8.58 13.95
N PRO A 96 2.81 -7.88 12.82
CA PRO A 96 1.54 -7.92 12.09
C PRO A 96 1.20 -9.32 11.56
N ASP A 97 2.21 -10.20 11.49
CA ASP A 97 2.10 -11.59 11.07
C ASP A 97 1.91 -12.56 12.24
N ARG A 98 1.89 -12.04 13.47
CA ARG A 98 1.22 -12.71 14.59
C ARG A 98 -0.24 -12.31 14.51
N THR A 99 -0.89 -12.66 13.40
CA THR A 99 -2.26 -13.15 13.46
C THR A 99 -2.28 -14.08 14.66
N ASP A 100 -2.94 -13.63 15.73
CA ASP A 100 -3.11 -14.41 16.95
C ASP A 100 -3.42 -15.85 16.52
N ALA A 101 -2.52 -16.81 16.78
CA ALA A 101 -2.80 -18.21 16.46
C ALA A 101 -4.15 -18.62 17.08
N HIS A 102 -4.48 -18.02 18.23
CA HIS A 102 -5.77 -18.12 18.88
C HIS A 102 -6.94 -17.44 18.16
N ARG A 103 -6.72 -16.37 17.38
CA ARG A 103 -7.75 -15.74 16.55
C ARG A 103 -8.01 -16.56 15.29
N GLN A 104 -6.95 -17.04 14.62
CA GLN A 104 -7.08 -17.95 13.48
C GLN A 104 -7.77 -19.26 13.90
N GLU A 105 -7.35 -19.87 15.00
CA GLU A 105 -7.98 -21.07 15.58
C GLU A 105 -9.43 -20.82 16.01
N LYS A 106 -9.74 -19.61 16.50
CA LYS A 106 -11.12 -19.21 16.80
C LYS A 106 -11.95 -19.06 15.54
N GLU A 107 -11.42 -18.48 14.48
CA GLU A 107 -12.10 -18.29 13.20
C GLU A 107 -12.38 -19.64 12.53
N GLU A 108 -11.39 -20.54 12.49
CA GLU A 108 -11.57 -21.92 12.02
C GLU A 108 -12.56 -22.73 12.88
N ARG A 109 -12.66 -22.44 14.18
CA ARG A 109 -13.68 -23.06 15.04
C ARG A 109 -15.06 -22.48 14.75
N ILE A 110 -15.18 -21.17 14.58
CA ILE A 110 -16.44 -20.51 14.24
C ILE A 110 -16.95 -21.03 12.88
N ASP A 111 -16.10 -21.16 11.87
CA ASP A 111 -16.52 -21.68 10.56
C ASP A 111 -17.05 -23.12 10.64
N ARG A 112 -16.41 -23.96 11.46
CA ARG A 112 -16.90 -25.32 11.74
C ARG A 112 -18.23 -25.29 12.47
N ASP A 113 -18.33 -24.51 13.54
CA ASP A 113 -19.55 -24.39 14.33
C ASP A 113 -20.71 -23.84 13.48
N VAL A 114 -20.46 -22.88 12.58
CA VAL A 114 -21.45 -22.34 11.64
C VAL A 114 -21.93 -23.39 10.66
N THR A 115 -21.01 -24.20 10.12
CA THR A 115 -21.36 -25.30 9.20
C THR A 115 -22.18 -26.40 9.89
N ASP A 116 -21.85 -26.71 11.14
CA ASP A 116 -22.57 -27.70 11.94
C ASP A 116 -23.97 -27.20 12.33
N VAL A 117 -24.09 -25.92 12.70
CA VAL A 117 -25.37 -25.29 13.03
C VAL A 117 -26.25 -25.16 11.78
N SER A 118 -25.71 -24.77 10.62
CA SER A 118 -26.50 -24.69 9.38
C SER A 118 -27.04 -26.06 8.99
N ARG A 119 -26.19 -27.10 9.06
CA ARG A 119 -26.62 -28.48 8.80
C ARG A 119 -27.71 -28.93 9.77
N LEU A 120 -27.60 -28.61 11.06
CA LEU A 120 -28.64 -28.96 12.03
C LEU A 120 -29.96 -28.25 11.73
N LEU A 121 -29.90 -26.99 11.36
CA LEU A 121 -31.07 -26.19 10.98
C LEU A 121 -31.76 -26.78 9.74
N ASP A 122 -30.98 -27.13 8.71
CA ASP A 122 -31.49 -27.73 7.47
C ASP A 122 -32.18 -29.08 7.74
N ASN A 123 -31.63 -29.90 8.64
CA ASN A 123 -32.26 -31.17 9.03
C ASN A 123 -33.56 -30.96 9.81
N LEU A 124 -33.62 -29.94 10.66
CA LEU A 124 -34.83 -29.61 11.42
C LEU A 124 -35.92 -29.11 10.46
N ASP A 125 -35.56 -28.21 9.54
CA ASP A 125 -36.47 -27.70 8.52
C ASP A 125 -36.99 -28.84 7.63
N ALA A 126 -36.10 -29.69 7.13
CA ALA A 126 -36.44 -30.88 6.34
C ALA A 126 -37.42 -31.83 7.06
N ASN A 127 -37.20 -32.08 8.35
CA ASN A 127 -38.10 -32.92 9.15
C ASN A 127 -39.45 -32.24 9.39
N SER A 128 -39.46 -30.93 9.61
CA SER A 128 -40.69 -30.16 9.80
C SER A 128 -41.54 -30.14 8.51
N MET A 129 -40.89 -29.97 7.36
CA MET A 129 -41.51 -29.98 6.05
C MET A 129 -42.02 -31.37 5.67
N ARG A 130 -41.28 -32.43 5.98
CA ARG A 130 -41.73 -33.82 5.82
C ARG A 130 -42.98 -34.12 6.66
N ALA A 131 -42.97 -33.74 7.94
CA ALA A 131 -44.11 -33.94 8.82
C ALA A 131 -45.35 -33.14 8.39
N LEU A 132 -45.17 -31.94 7.84
CA LEU A 132 -46.26 -31.15 7.26
C LEU A 132 -46.84 -31.82 6.00
N ALA A 133 -45.97 -32.29 5.11
CA ALA A 133 -46.38 -32.96 3.88
C ALA A 133 -47.19 -34.23 4.17
N GLU A 134 -46.72 -35.07 5.11
CA GLU A 134 -47.41 -36.29 5.52
C GLU A 134 -48.81 -35.99 6.09
N ARG A 135 -48.95 -34.92 6.89
CA ARG A 135 -50.26 -34.49 7.43
C ARG A 135 -51.23 -34.00 6.35
N CYS A 136 -50.72 -33.44 5.27
CA CYS A 136 -51.50 -32.94 4.14
C CYS A 136 -51.67 -34.00 3.02
N GLY A 137 -51.22 -35.24 3.24
CA GLY A 137 -51.35 -36.34 2.28
C GLY A 137 -50.36 -36.30 1.11
N GLY A 138 -49.27 -35.54 1.23
CA GLY A 138 -48.20 -35.43 0.23
C GLY A 138 -46.85 -35.97 0.73
N THR A 139 -45.89 -36.11 -0.19
CA THR A 139 -44.50 -36.47 0.13
C THR A 139 -43.61 -35.25 -0.09
N TRP A 140 -42.77 -34.91 0.89
CA TRP A 140 -41.77 -33.85 0.74
C TRP A 140 -40.43 -34.42 0.26
N GLU A 141 -39.85 -33.78 -0.75
CA GLU A 141 -38.51 -34.07 -1.26
C GLU A 141 -37.69 -32.78 -1.17
N PRO A 142 -36.47 -32.81 -0.60
CA PRO A 142 -35.62 -31.63 -0.55
C PRO A 142 -35.30 -31.21 -1.98
N GLN A 143 -35.61 -29.96 -2.34
CA GLN A 143 -35.07 -29.40 -3.58
C GLN A 143 -33.56 -29.38 -3.43
N GLY A 144 -32.88 -30.28 -4.16
CA GLY A 144 -31.44 -30.25 -4.29
C GLY A 144 -30.99 -28.86 -4.71
N GLU A 145 -29.93 -28.38 -4.06
CA GLU A 145 -29.21 -27.15 -4.39
C GLU A 145 -29.27 -26.90 -5.90
N ALA A 146 -29.88 -25.78 -6.27
CA ALA A 146 -30.04 -25.40 -7.66
C ALA A 146 -28.67 -25.49 -8.33
N ALA A 147 -28.54 -26.46 -9.25
CA ALA A 147 -27.38 -26.57 -10.12
C ALA A 147 -27.04 -25.16 -10.63
N PRO A 148 -25.76 -24.73 -10.58
CA PRO A 148 -25.40 -23.40 -11.00
C PRO A 148 -25.90 -23.25 -12.44
N ALA A 149 -26.81 -22.29 -12.63
CA ALA A 149 -27.42 -22.04 -13.92
C ALA A 149 -26.29 -21.93 -14.95
N PRO A 150 -26.35 -22.65 -16.09
CA PRO A 150 -25.37 -22.45 -17.14
C PRO A 150 -25.52 -21.00 -17.57
N THR A 151 -24.45 -20.23 -17.35
CA THR A 151 -24.30 -18.86 -17.85
C THR A 151 -24.64 -18.88 -19.33
N ALA A 152 -25.79 -18.29 -19.69
CA ALA A 152 -26.17 -18.06 -21.07
C ALA A 152 -25.23 -17.01 -21.67
N ALA A 153 -24.03 -17.44 -22.04
CA ALA A 153 -23.03 -16.68 -22.75
C ALA A 153 -22.62 -17.47 -23.99
N ALA A 154 -23.56 -17.72 -24.90
CA ALA A 154 -23.29 -18.24 -26.25
C ALA A 154 -24.50 -18.09 -27.19
N THR A 155 -24.97 -16.86 -27.41
CA THR A 155 -25.85 -16.54 -28.58
C THR A 155 -25.51 -15.16 -29.13
N ALA A 156 -24.23 -14.98 -29.50
CA ALA A 156 -23.79 -13.91 -30.38
C ALA A 156 -22.68 -14.41 -31.31
N ALA A 157 -22.98 -15.50 -32.03
CA ALA A 157 -22.21 -15.92 -33.19
C ALA A 157 -23.15 -16.68 -34.13
N ALA A 158 -23.16 -16.25 -35.40
CA ALA A 158 -23.83 -16.86 -36.55
C ALA A 158 -25.31 -16.52 -36.78
N SER A 159 -25.52 -15.34 -37.40
CA SER A 159 -26.41 -15.20 -38.54
C SER A 159 -25.90 -14.03 -39.40
N SER A 160 -24.93 -14.28 -40.28
CA SER A 160 -25.09 -14.59 -41.72
C SER A 160 -25.47 -13.40 -42.60
N SER A 161 -24.55 -13.14 -43.55
CA SER A 161 -24.75 -12.73 -44.94
C SER A 161 -25.24 -11.30 -45.25
N GLU A 162 -24.24 -10.47 -45.53
CA GLU A 162 -24.18 -9.49 -46.62
C GLU A 162 -24.93 -9.92 -47.90
N PRO A 163 -25.66 -8.97 -48.54
CA PRO A 163 -25.63 -8.90 -49.99
C PRO A 163 -25.27 -7.49 -50.49
N THR A 164 -24.43 -7.49 -51.53
CA THR A 164 -23.97 -6.36 -52.32
C THR A 164 -25.05 -5.72 -53.21
N ALA A 165 -25.00 -4.39 -53.28
CA ALA A 165 -25.27 -3.47 -54.41
C ALA A 165 -26.68 -3.37 -55.06
N THR A 166 -27.26 -2.15 -55.11
CA THR A 166 -27.19 -1.25 -56.28
C THR A 166 -28.03 0.06 -56.13
N THR A 167 -27.45 1.18 -56.58
CA THR A 167 -28.02 2.39 -57.24
C THR A 167 -29.10 3.28 -56.56
N GLY A 168 -28.84 4.60 -56.51
CA GLY A 168 -29.90 5.62 -56.65
C GLY A 168 -29.63 7.04 -56.11
N ASN A 169 -29.15 7.92 -57.01
CA ASN A 169 -29.09 9.41 -56.98
C ASN A 169 -28.18 10.17 -56.00
#